data_AF-A0AA41RZX6-F1
#
_entry.id   AF-A0AA41RZX6-F1
#
_cell.length_a   1.000
_cell.length_b   1.000
_cell.length_c   1.000
_cell.angle_alpha   90.00
_cell.angle_beta   90.00
_cell.angle_gamma   90.00
#
_symmetry.space_group_name_H-M   'P 1'
#
loop_
_entity.id
_entity.type
_entity.pdbx_description
1 polymer ?
#
loop_
_entity_poly.entity_id
_entity_poly.type
_entity_poly.pdbx_seq_one_letter_code
_entity_poly.pdbx_strand_id
1 'polypeptide(L)' 'MHSLLSLDLSGNNLTGPIPSCLLEFENLGFLDLSRNNLHGTVPRILHLNYSSSLPTGFGLNLS' A
#
# COMPACT_ATOMS: atom_id res chain seq x y z
N MET A 1 -17.78 9.78 6.82
CA MET A 1 -16.83 9.08 5.94
C MET A 1 -15.44 9.41 6.47
N HIS A 2 -14.73 8.43 7.02
CA HIS A 2 -13.36 8.64 7.50
C HIS A 2 -12.41 8.26 6.37
N SER A 3 -11.68 9.24 5.85
CA SER A 3 -10.66 9.02 4.83
C SER A 3 -9.31 8.82 5.51
N LEU A 4 -8.67 7.68 5.24
CA LEU A 4 -7.31 7.42 5.66
C LEU A 4 -6.36 8.08 4.65
N LEU A 5 -5.47 8.96 5.11
CA LEU A 5 -4.52 9.67 4.25
C LEU A 5 -3.11 9.05 4.29
N SER A 6 -2.74 8.47 5.43
CA SER A 6 -1.41 7.88 5.66
C SER A 6 -1.55 6.69 6.58
N LEU A 7 -0.83 5.62 6.27
CA LEU A 7 -0.76 4.40 7.07
C LEU A 7 0.70 3.93 7.19
N ASP A 8 1.21 3.91 8.41
CA ASP A 8 2.53 3.37 8.72
C ASP A 8 2.37 2.11 9.55
N LEU A 9 2.75 0.97 8.99
CA LEU A 9 2.81 -0.34 9.64
C LEU A 9 4.25 -0.88 9.64
N SER A 10 5.24 -0.01 9.48
CA SER A 10 6.64 -0.40 9.42
C SER A 10 7.10 -1.04 10.73
N GLY A 11 8.04 -1.99 10.63
CA GLY A 11 8.69 -2.59 11.80
C GLY A 11 7.80 -3.54 12.62
N ASN A 12 6.78 -4.14 11.99
CA ASN A 12 5.94 -5.14 12.64
C ASN A 12 6.30 -6.56 12.19
N ASN A 13 5.67 -7.55 12.81
CA ASN A 13 5.81 -8.97 12.43
C ASN A 13 4.69 -9.42 11.49
N LEU A 14 4.17 -8.53 10.64
CA LEU A 14 3.11 -8.89 9.70
C LEU A 14 3.64 -9.93 8.71
N THR A 15 2.83 -10.94 8.43
CA THR A 15 3.15 -12.05 7.51
C THR A 15 2.01 -12.24 6.51
N GLY A 16 2.29 -12.94 5.42
CA GLY A 16 1.31 -13.19 4.36
C GLY A 16 1.31 -12.12 3.27
N PRO A 17 0.37 -12.21 2.31
CA PRO A 17 0.27 -11.26 1.19
C PRO A 17 -0.32 -9.93 1.63
N ILE A 18 0.01 -8.88 0.88
CA ILE A 18 -0.61 -7.56 1.03
C ILE A 18 -2.07 -7.68 0.58
N PRO A 19 -3.07 -7.44 1.46
CA PRO A 19 -4.47 -7.53 1.08
C PRO A 19 -4.84 -6.39 0.12
N SER A 20 -5.64 -6.69 -0.91
CA SER A 20 -6.06 -5.71 -1.92
C SER A 20 -6.92 -4.57 -1.35
N CYS A 21 -7.60 -4.81 -0.23
CA CYS A 21 -8.43 -3.80 0.43
C CYS A 21 -7.64 -2.60 0.96
N LEU A 22 -6.34 -2.75 1.27
CA LEU A 22 -5.48 -1.62 1.62
C LEU A 22 -5.31 -0.63 0.46
N LEU A 23 -5.66 -1.04 -0.75
CA LEU A 23 -5.59 -0.22 -1.97
C LEU A 23 -6.97 0.33 -2.37
N GLU A 24 -8.04 0.00 -1.63
CA GLU A 24 -9.39 0.56 -1.84
C GLU A 24 -9.57 1.91 -1.12
N PHE A 25 -8.58 2.34 -0.33
CA PHE A 25 -8.57 3.67 0.29
C PHE A 25 -8.25 4.74 -0.76
N GLU A 26 -9.30 5.31 -1.37
CA GLU A 26 -9.20 6.32 -2.44
C GLU A 26 -8.32 7.54 -2.10
N ASN A 27 -8.21 7.89 -0.81
CA ASN A 27 -7.48 9.04 -0.33
C ASN A 27 -6.14 8.70 0.35
N LEU A 28 -5.75 7.42 0.39
CA LEU A 28 -4.48 7.01 0.99
C LEU A 28 -3.34 7.50 0.09
N GLY A 29 -2.55 8.46 0.57
CA GLY A 29 -1.40 9.03 -0.11
C GLY A 29 -0.07 8.40 0.34
N PHE A 30 -0.04 7.75 1.50
CA PHE A 30 1.20 7.13 2.01
C PHE A 30 0.91 5.79 2.68
N LEU A 31 1.69 4.77 2.32
CA LEU A 31 1.65 3.45 2.92
C LEU A 31 3.08 2.94 3.13
N ASP A 32 3.46 2.75 4.40
CA ASP A 32 4.73 2.12 4.76
C ASP A 32 4.47 0.74 5.38
N LEU A 33 4.98 -0.30 4.71
CA LEU A 33 4.95 -1.69 5.16
C LEU A 33 6.36 -2.24 5.36
N SER A 34 7.39 -1.39 5.35
CA SER A 34 8.79 -1.79 5.49
C SER A 34 9.06 -2.57 6.77
N ARG A 35 10.15 -3.34 6.79
CA ARG A 35 10.57 -4.09 7.99
C ARG A 35 9.45 -5.01 8.54
N ASN A 36 8.73 -5.68 7.65
CA ASN A 36 7.78 -6.75 7.95
C ASN A 36 8.19 -8.06 7.27
N ASN A 37 7.47 -9.15 7.55
CA ASN A 37 7.68 -10.48 6.97
C ASN A 37 6.61 -10.81 5.90
N LEU A 38 6.15 -9.78 5.17
CA LEU A 38 5.14 -9.90 4.12
C LEU A 38 5.72 -10.66 2.91
N HIS A 39 4.90 -11.51 2.30
CA HIS A 39 5.32 -12.36 1.19
C HIS A 39 4.15 -12.66 0.25
N GLY A 40 4.43 -13.08 -0.98
CA GLY A 40 3.41 -13.33 -2.00
C GLY A 40 3.30 -12.20 -3.02
N THR A 41 2.24 -12.22 -3.81
CA THR A 41 2.10 -11.30 -4.95
C THR A 41 1.70 -9.91 -4.49
N VAL A 42 2.51 -8.92 -4.84
CA VAL A 42 2.14 -7.51 -4.74
C VAL A 42 0.89 -7.29 -5.61
N PRO A 43 -0.26 -6.84 -5.06
CA PRO A 43 -1.52 -6.75 -5.80
C PRO A 43 -1.33 -5.98 -7.11
N ARG A 44 -1.84 -6.54 -8.21
CA ARG A 44 -1.64 -6.03 -9.58
C ARG A 44 -2.12 -4.59 -9.78
N ILE A 45 -2.97 -4.06 -8.88
CA ILE A 45 -3.35 -2.63 -8.85
C ILE A 45 -2.11 -1.72 -8.76
N LEU A 46 -1.05 -2.15 -8.06
CA LEU A 46 0.23 -1.43 -8.01
C LEU A 46 0.99 -1.46 -9.35
N HIS A 47 0.70 -2.46 -10.22
CA HIS A 47 1.25 -2.55 -11.57
C HIS A 47 0.36 -1.91 -12.65
N LEU A 48 -0.94 -1.69 -12.39
CA LEU A 48 -1.91 -1.22 -13.38
C LEU A 48 -2.17 0.29 -13.36
N ASN A 49 -1.70 1.03 -12.34
CA ASN A 49 -1.78 2.50 -12.32
C ASN A 49 -0.58 3.21 -12.97
N TYR A 50 0.26 2.50 -13.73
CA TYR A 50 1.22 3.14 -14.64
C TYR A 50 0.55 3.65 -15.93
N SER A 51 -0.69 3.24 -16.24
CA SER A 51 -1.39 3.66 -17.47
C SER A 51 -2.49 4.71 -17.27
N SER A 52 -2.88 5.02 -16.03
CA SER A 52 -3.83 6.10 -15.74
C SER A 52 -3.54 6.66 -14.35
N SER A 53 -2.64 7.65 -14.31
CA SER A 53 -2.37 8.58 -13.21
C SER A 53 -2.66 8.04 -11.80
N LEU A 54 -1.62 7.52 -11.13
CA LEU A 54 -1.56 7.59 -9.66
C LEU A 54 -2.01 8.99 -9.20
N PRO A 55 -2.74 9.13 -8.08
CA PRO A 55 -2.80 10.41 -7.38
C PRO A 55 -1.35 10.88 -7.24
N THR A 56 -1.01 12.02 -7.85
CA THR A 56 0.34 12.60 -7.80
C THR A 56 0.73 12.75 -6.34
N GLY A 57 1.51 11.80 -5.81
CA GLY A 57 1.89 11.76 -4.40
C GLY A 57 1.77 10.42 -3.67
N PHE A 58 1.27 9.33 -4.28
CA PHE A 58 1.23 8.04 -3.59
C PHE A 58 2.63 7.45 -3.35
N GLY A 59 3.09 7.46 -2.10
CA GLY A 59 4.33 6.83 -1.67
C GLY A 59 4.07 5.45 -1.06
N LEU A 60 4.64 4.39 -1.66
CA LEU A 60 4.61 3.03 -1.11
C LEU A 60 6.04 2.58 -0.76
N ASN A 61 6.28 2.23 0.50
CA ASN A 61 7.53 1.65 0.95
C ASN A 61 7.32 0.19 1.41
N LEU A 62 8.09 -0.74 0.85
CA LEU A 62 8.03 -2.18 1.14
C LEU A 62 9.35 -2.76 1.67
N SER A 63 10.42 -1.96 1.74
CA SER A 63 11.79 -2.40 2.07
C SER A 63 12.17 -2.08 3.51
#